data_AF-A0A7C6ELE2-F1
#
_entry.id   AF-A0A7C6ELE2-F1
#
_cell.length_a   1.000
_cell.length_b   1.000
_cell.length_c   1.000
_cell.angle_alpha   90.00
_cell.angle_beta   90.00
_cell.angle_gamma   90.00
#
_symmetry.space_group_name_H-M   'P 1'
#
loop_
_entity.id
_entity.type
_entity.pdbx_description
1 polymer ?
#
loop_
_entity_poly.entity_id
_entity_poly.type
_entity_poly.pdbx_seq_one_letter_code
_entity_poly.pdbx_strand_id
1 'polypeptide(L)' 'MPIKLIKDPVHGYIEVSSEELQVVDTRAVQRLRRISQLPFVYLVYPGARHSRFDHSLGCMHLAGEFARSLGRRSIGLGF' A
#
# COMPACT_ATOMS: atom_id res chain seq x y z
N MET A 1 18.11 -6.60 4.60
CA MET A 1 16.80 -7.31 4.58
C MET A 1 16.18 -7.11 3.21
N PRO A 2 15.55 -8.12 2.61
CA PRO A 2 14.99 -8.00 1.26
C PRO A 2 13.84 -7.00 1.25
N ILE A 3 13.90 -6.03 0.33
CA ILE A 3 12.81 -5.09 0.04
C ILE A 3 12.01 -5.68 -1.12
N LYS A 4 10.68 -5.72 -0.98
CA LYS A 4 9.80 -6.09 -2.08
C LYS A 4 9.37 -4.82 -2.82
N LEU A 5 9.54 -4.82 -4.14
CA LEU A 5 9.05 -3.74 -4.99
C LEU A 5 7.68 -4.12 -5.55
N ILE A 6 6.68 -3.28 -5.32
CA ILE A 6 5.34 -3.42 -5.90
C ILE A 6 5.12 -2.28 -6.88
N LYS A 7 4.76 -2.61 -8.12
CA LYS A 7 4.42 -1.60 -9.13
C LYS A 7 3.03 -1.03 -8.83
N ASP A 8 2.97 0.29 -8.65
CA ASP A 8 1.75 1.04 -8.42
C ASP A 8 1.56 2.09 -9.54
N PRO A 9 0.34 2.26 -10.07
CA PRO A 9 0.09 3.20 -11.18
C PRO A 9 0.17 4.68 -10.78
N VAL A 10 0.09 5.02 -9.49
CA VAL A 10 0.11 6.41 -8.99
C VAL A 10 1.50 6.78 -8.46
N HIS A 11 2.13 5.89 -7.70
CA HIS A 11 3.38 6.11 -6.98
C HIS A 11 4.59 5.45 -7.65
N GLY A 12 4.41 4.73 -8.76
CA GLY A 12 5.52 4.10 -9.48
C GLY A 12 5.93 2.77 -8.85
N TYR A 13 7.02 2.72 -8.09
CA TYR A 13 7.43 1.54 -7.34
C TYR A 13 7.33 1.84 -5.85
N ILE A 14 6.49 1.06 -5.15
CA ILE A 14 6.38 1.10 -3.69
C ILE A 14 7.35 0.07 -3.13
N GLU A 15 8.28 0.54 -2.30
CA GLU A 15 9.14 -0.30 -1.47
C GLU A 15 8.36 -0.79 -0.25
N VAL A 16 8.38 -2.11 -0.03
CA VAL A 16 7.75 -2.76 1.13
C VAL A 16 8.83 -3.52 1.89
N SER A 17 9.02 -3.16 3.16
CA SER A 17 9.96 -3.81 4.06
C SER A 17 9.53 -5.24 4.41
N SER A 18 10.42 -6.02 5.01
CA SER A 18 10.07 -7.38 5.43
C SER A 18 8.99 -7.38 6.53
N GLU A 19 9.01 -6.39 7.43
CA GLU A 19 8.03 -6.21 8.51
C GLU A 19 6.68 -5.75 7.97
N GLU A 20 6.67 -4.80 7.04
CA GLU A 20 5.45 -4.36 6.36
C GLU A 20 4.83 -5.51 5.56
N LEU A 21 5.66 -6.32 4.91
CA LEU A 21 5.20 -7.46 4.12
C LEU A 21 4.49 -8.50 4.99
N GLN A 22 4.95 -8.74 6.23
CA GLN A 22 4.26 -9.63 7.17
C GLN A 22 2.82 -9.18 7.45
N VAL A 23 2.57 -7.87 7.54
CA VAL A 23 1.23 -7.31 7.72
C VAL A 23 0.42 -7.39 6.42
N VAL A 24 1.04 -7.01 5.29
CA VAL A 24 0.40 -7.02 3.96
C VAL A 24 -0.06 -8.42 3.56
N ASP A 25 0.71 -9.47 3.90
CA ASP A 25 0.39 -10.85 3.55
C ASP A 25 -0.60 -11.52 4.52
N THR A 26 -1.07 -10.82 5.55
CA THR A 26 -2.15 -11.33 6.41
C THR A 26 -3.47 -11.50 5.65
N ARG A 27 -4.28 -12.47 6.08
CA ARG A 27 -5.63 -12.69 5.54
C ARG A 27 -6.51 -11.43 5.64
N ALA A 28 -6.35 -10.65 6.70
CA ALA A 28 -7.13 -9.44 6.94
C ALA A 28 -6.86 -8.37 5.86
N VAL A 29 -5.59 -8.15 5.52
CA VAL A 29 -5.19 -7.18 4.47
C VAL A 29 -5.45 -7.74 3.08
N GLN A 30 -5.12 -9.00 2.80
CA GLN A 30 -5.38 -9.62 1.50
C GLN A 30 -6.87 -9.66 1.13
N ARG A 31 -7.78 -9.71 2.13
CA ARG A 31 -9.24 -9.58 1.89
C ARG A 31 -9.60 -8.28 1.17
N LEU A 32 -8.85 -7.19 1.38
CA LEU A 32 -9.13 -5.89 0.77
C LEU A 32 -9.06 -5.91 -0.76
N ARG A 33 -8.36 -6.89 -1.36
CA ARG A 33 -8.31 -7.08 -2.82
C ARG A 33 -9.68 -7.34 -3.44
N ARG A 34 -10.63 -7.85 -2.65
CA ARG A 34 -12.01 -8.16 -3.10
C ARG A 34 -13.02 -7.07 -2.74
N ILE A 35 -12.56 -5.96 -2.17
CA ILE A 35 -13.43 -4.84 -1.79
C ILE A 35 -13.08 -3.68 -2.72
N SER A 36 -14.01 -3.30 -3.59
CA SER A 36 -13.85 -2.12 -4.44
C SER A 36 -13.69 -0.87 -3.57
N GLN A 37 -12.76 0.01 -3.95
CA GLN A 37 -12.65 1.32 -3.32
C GLN A 37 -13.90 2.16 -3.60
N LEU A 38 -14.39 2.11 -4.85
CA LEU A 38 -15.56 2.84 -5.32
C LEU A 38 -16.56 1.83 -5.93
N PRO A 39 -17.53 1.31 -5.14
CA PRO A 39 -18.35 0.16 -5.53
C PRO A 39 -19.11 0.33 -6.86
N PHE A 40 -20.24 1.00 -6.90
CA PHE A 40 -21.05 1.10 -8.14
C PHE A 40 -20.48 2.09 -9.17
N VAL A 41 -19.41 2.80 -8.82
CA VAL A 41 -18.81 3.84 -9.66
C VAL A 41 -18.24 3.26 -10.95
N TYR A 42 -17.78 2.00 -10.96
CA TYR A 42 -17.27 1.37 -12.19
C TYR A 42 -18.32 1.23 -13.29
N LEU A 43 -19.63 1.33 -12.96
CA LEU A 43 -20.72 1.28 -13.94
C LEU A 43 -20.79 2.54 -14.80
N VAL A 44 -20.29 3.68 -14.28
CA VAL A 44 -20.22 4.97 -14.99
C VAL A 44 -18.80 5.26 -15.44
N TYR A 45 -17.81 4.91 -14.62
CA TYR A 45 -16.39 5.13 -14.87
C TYR A 45 -15.65 3.79 -14.89
N PRO A 46 -15.50 3.13 -16.06
CA PRO A 46 -14.90 1.80 -16.15
C PRO A 46 -13.48 1.68 -15.58
N GLY A 47 -12.73 2.79 -15.46
CA GLY A 47 -11.41 2.81 -14.83
C GLY A 47 -11.43 2.73 -13.29
N ALA A 48 -12.58 2.96 -12.64
CA ALA A 48 -12.74 2.95 -11.19
C ALA A 48 -12.87 1.52 -10.62
N ARG A 49 -11.93 0.64 -10.99
CA ARG A 49 -11.88 -0.79 -10.58
C ARG A 49 -10.82 -1.10 -9.51
N HIS A 50 -10.15 -0.08 -9.01
CA HIS A 50 -9.14 -0.23 -7.96
C HIS A 50 -9.79 -0.75 -6.66
N SER A 51 -9.06 -1.61 -5.97
CA SER A 51 -9.50 -2.20 -4.71
C SER A 51 -9.05 -1.36 -3.52
N ARG A 52 -9.65 -1.61 -2.35
CA ARG A 52 -9.17 -1.03 -1.09
C ARG A 52 -7.73 -1.47 -0.77
N PHE A 53 -7.28 -2.62 -1.28
CA PHE A 53 -5.90 -3.07 -1.09
C PHE A 53 -4.92 -2.09 -1.74
N ASP A 54 -5.15 -1.74 -3.01
CA ASP A 54 -4.26 -0.86 -3.77
C ASP A 54 -4.19 0.52 -3.11
N HIS A 55 -5.36 1.04 -2.70
CA HIS A 55 -5.43 2.30 -1.98
C HIS A 55 -4.71 2.26 -0.62
N SER A 56 -4.89 1.19 0.18
CA SER A 56 -4.19 1.04 1.45
C SER A 56 -2.67 0.94 1.28
N LEU A 57 -2.19 0.30 0.21
CA LEU A 57 -0.76 0.23 -0.11
C LEU A 57 -0.19 1.63 -0.42
N GLY A 58 -0.91 2.44 -1.20
CA GLY A 58 -0.55 3.84 -1.46
C GLY A 58 -0.54 4.69 -0.18
N CYS A 59 -1.54 4.52 0.71
CA CYS A 59 -1.58 5.20 2.00
C CYS A 59 -0.38 4.83 2.89
N MET A 60 0.01 3.55 2.94
CA MET A 60 1.19 3.08 3.67
C MET A 60 2.47 3.77 3.14
N HIS A 61 2.63 3.79 1.81
CA HIS A 61 3.76 4.45 1.16
C HIS A 61 3.86 5.94 1.54
N LEU A 62 2.75 6.68 1.40
CA LEU A 62 2.72 8.11 1.72
C LEU A 62 2.95 8.39 3.22
N ALA A 63 2.44 7.53 4.11
CA ALA A 63 2.71 7.65 5.54
C ALA A 63 4.20 7.47 5.86
N GLY A 64 4.87 6.54 5.17
CA GLY A 64 6.33 6.34 5.25
C GLY A 64 7.12 7.55 4.74
N GLU A 65 6.76 8.08 3.57
CA GLU A 65 7.36 9.32 3.03
C GLU A 65 7.18 10.50 3.98
N PHE A 66 5.97 10.67 4.52
CA PHE A 66 5.68 11.72 5.48
C PHE A 66 6.53 11.58 6.74
N ALA A 67 6.62 10.38 7.32
CA ALA A 67 7.47 10.11 8.48
C ALA A 67 8.95 10.43 8.19
N ARG A 68 9.47 10.05 7.01
CA ARG A 68 10.84 10.39 6.57
C ARG A 68 11.06 11.89 6.50
N SER A 69 10.10 12.64 5.94
CA SER A 69 10.18 14.09 5.81
C SER A 69 10.27 14.82 7.16
N LEU A 70 9.68 14.25 8.21
CA LEU A 70 9.73 14.78 9.58
C LEU A 70 11.03 14.48 10.32
N GLY A 71 12.07 13.98 9.65
CA GLY A 71 13.34 13.64 10.29
C GLY A 71 13.25 12.41 11.20
N ARG A 72 12.12 11.68 11.19
CA ARG A 72 12.09 10.30 11.67
C ARG A 72 12.78 9.45 10.62
N ARG A 73 14.12 9.55 10.63
CA ARG A 73 15.03 8.66 9.92
C ARG A 73 14.73 7.26 10.46
N SER A 74 13.84 6.56 9.75
CA SER A 74 13.45 5.17 9.96
C SER A 74 13.52 4.72 11.42
N ILE A 75 12.38 4.68 12.11
CA ILE A 75 12.12 3.48 12.89
C ILE A 75 11.83 2.43 11.79
N GLY A 76 12.78 1.76 11.13
CA GLY A 76 14.01 1.24 11.70
C GLY A 76 13.63 0.42 12.90
N LEU A 77 12.75 -0.56 12.72
CA LEU A 77 12.73 -1.74 13.58
C LEU A 77 14.11 -2.41 13.39
N GLY A 78 15.12 -1.80 14.02
CA GLY A 78 16.48 -2.31 14.11
C GLY A 78 16.50 -3.34 15.22
N PHE A 79 16.25 -4.58 14.82
CA PHE A 79 16.88 -5.77 15.38
C PHE A 79 17.67 -6.42 14.25
#